data_AF-A0A8S4RTP9-F1
#
_entry.id   AF-A0A8S4RTP9-F1
#
_cell.length_a   1.000
_cell.length_b   1.000
_cell.length_c   1.000
_cell.angle_alpha   90.00
_cell.angle_beta   90.00
_cell.angle_gamma   90.00
#
_symmetry.space_group_name_H-M   'P 1'
#
loop_
_entity.id
_entity.type
_entity.pdbx_description
1 polymer ?
#
loop_
_entity_poly.entity_id
_entity_poly.type
_entity_poly.pdbx_seq_one_letter_code
_entity_poly.pdbx_strand_id
1 'polypeptide(L)'
;MAHNLNGLHVFALYLVITSPDCQDKIMPSIAGKYQHYKNEDVDDYFTAVGVPFMGRKMMAMSSPLMEITVDGENMIIKNSSLLRTVEMKYKLGEEYEERMPSTTIKSITTLVNDNELVTQSVIPETGDKCGRHYMFTDDECIITLTHEKAKTPGKSSHRILEVSEFRFVTEIHKANKHFRSYEINSTTNKMAEANQEQQVKILKRLLEGWRMALLPLKSVLLWEHQWHPCAIFASVSILFMTIWLMDLNTLASLAVVGLVLNFVDFIVPIICNTVYGPTGWTGQKEKMYEDICRSIVMNYNKILDQVKSFYSMRENSPSMYYIISISMLCILAWMASTINNVFLLYIFSTVVLLWPGIQQRGIFNTLTSLIYKVPKITQKTE
;
A
#
# COMPACT_ATOMS: atom_id res chain seq x y z
N MET A 1 -28.37 31.51 34.15
CA MET A 1 -27.26 31.25 35.09
C MET A 1 -26.22 30.37 34.38
N ALA A 2 -25.45 30.96 33.47
CA ALA A 2 -24.35 30.28 32.77
C ALA A 2 -23.39 31.36 32.25
N HIS A 3 -22.43 31.74 33.09
CA HIS A 3 -21.26 32.54 32.73
C HIS A 3 -20.06 31.93 33.49
N ASN A 4 -18.90 31.92 32.85
CA ASN A 4 -17.56 31.64 33.40
C ASN A 4 -17.12 30.19 33.65
N LEU A 5 -16.88 29.43 32.58
CA LEU A 5 -15.98 28.25 32.61
C LEU A 5 -14.68 28.42 31.78
N ASN A 6 -14.48 29.56 31.10
CA ASN A 6 -13.28 29.78 30.27
C ASN A 6 -12.11 30.44 31.02
N GLY A 7 -12.32 30.93 32.25
CA GLY A 7 -11.29 31.62 33.04
C GLY A 7 -10.36 30.71 33.84
N LEU A 8 -10.86 29.58 34.35
CA LEU A 8 -10.08 28.71 35.25
C LEU A 8 -8.94 27.96 34.53
N HIS A 9 -9.13 27.60 33.26
CA HIS A 9 -8.11 26.89 32.47
C HIS A 9 -6.93 27.79 32.09
N VAL A 10 -7.18 29.08 31.84
CA VAL A 10 -6.12 30.06 31.53
C VAL A 10 -5.34 30.44 32.79
N PHE A 11 -6.02 30.52 33.94
CA PHE A 11 -5.37 30.78 35.25
C PHE A 11 -4.50 29.61 35.72
N ALA A 12 -4.90 28.37 35.45
CA ALA A 12 -4.09 27.18 35.74
C ALA A 12 -2.82 27.12 34.86
N LEU A 13 -2.90 27.56 33.60
CA LEU A 13 -1.75 27.67 32.72
C LEU A 13 -0.76 28.75 33.22
N TYR A 14 -1.27 29.88 33.71
CA TYR A 14 -0.44 30.99 34.19
C TYR A 14 0.30 30.67 35.51
N LEU A 15 -0.32 29.87 36.40
CA LEU A 15 0.26 29.46 37.67
C LEU A 15 1.35 28.38 37.53
N VAL A 16 1.27 27.53 36.51
CA VAL A 16 2.30 26.51 36.22
C VAL A 16 3.57 27.14 35.63
N ILE A 17 3.45 28.28 34.93
CA ILE A 17 4.59 28.98 34.32
C ILE A 17 5.42 29.76 35.35
N THR A 18 4.91 30.04 36.56
CA THR A 18 5.58 30.90 37.56
C THR A 18 6.06 30.17 38.83
N SER A 19 6.29 28.86 38.78
CA SER A 19 6.89 28.10 39.88
C SER A 19 8.43 28.13 39.79
N PRO A 20 9.16 28.76 40.75
CA PRO A 20 10.62 28.91 40.66
C PRO A 20 11.45 27.67 41.02
N ASP A 21 10.83 26.57 41.48
CA ASP A 21 11.55 25.45 42.09
C ASP A 21 11.49 24.16 41.26
N CYS A 22 12.35 24.06 40.24
CA CYS A 22 13.01 22.81 39.81
C CYS A 22 13.95 23.09 38.64
N GLN A 23 15.16 23.57 38.94
CA GLN A 23 16.29 23.37 38.04
C GLN A 23 16.74 21.91 38.15
N ASP A 24 16.23 21.06 37.26
CA ASP A 24 16.87 19.78 36.95
C ASP A 24 17.03 19.66 35.44
N LYS A 25 18.26 19.96 35.00
CA LYS A 25 18.90 19.61 33.73
C LYS A 25 17.98 19.51 32.50
N ILE A 26 17.71 20.67 31.91
CA ILE A 26 17.10 20.82 30.58
C ILE A 26 17.93 20.03 29.56
N MET A 27 17.40 18.91 29.07
CA MET A 27 17.89 18.28 27.84
C MET A 27 17.06 18.83 26.66
N PRO A 28 17.70 19.26 25.56
CA PRO A 28 17.03 19.81 24.39
C PRO A 28 16.34 18.73 23.54
N SER A 29 15.46 19.20 22.64
CA SER A 29 14.50 18.51 21.77
C SER A 29 15.10 17.51 20.74
N ILE A 30 15.89 16.54 21.19
CA ILE A 30 16.48 15.48 20.33
C ILE A 30 15.55 14.25 20.23
N ALA A 31 14.65 14.08 21.20
CA ALA A 31 13.73 12.96 21.22
C ALA A 31 12.57 13.17 20.24
N GLY A 32 12.40 12.23 19.32
CA GLY A 32 11.48 12.39 18.20
C GLY A 32 11.57 11.32 17.12
N LYS A 33 10.70 11.44 16.12
CA LYS A 33 10.69 10.57 14.93
C LYS A 33 11.23 11.32 13.73
N TYR A 34 12.12 10.69 12.98
CA TYR A 34 12.83 11.25 11.84
C TYR A 34 12.64 10.33 10.63
N GLN A 35 12.14 10.88 9.53
CA GLN A 35 12.00 10.14 8.27
C GLN A 35 13.06 10.56 7.26
N HIS A 36 13.76 9.57 6.74
CA HIS A 36 14.74 9.77 5.69
C HIS A 36 14.10 10.30 4.41
N TYR A 37 14.64 11.38 3.83
CA TYR A 37 14.12 11.95 2.58
C TYR A 37 15.19 12.27 1.52
N LYS A 38 16.46 12.47 1.91
CA LYS A 38 17.53 12.82 0.96
C LYS A 38 18.87 12.23 1.36
N ASN A 39 19.60 11.70 0.38
CA ASN A 39 20.99 11.27 0.49
C ASN A 39 21.85 12.11 -0.46
N GLU A 40 22.98 12.60 0.03
CA GLU A 40 24.04 13.26 -0.75
C GLU A 40 25.34 12.46 -0.55
N ASP A 41 25.96 12.01 -1.64
CA ASP A 41 27.26 11.33 -1.67
C ASP A 41 27.38 10.03 -0.84
N VAL A 42 26.25 9.44 -0.45
CA VAL A 42 26.18 8.22 0.38
C VAL A 42 26.61 6.96 -0.40
N ASP A 43 26.38 6.88 -1.71
CA ASP A 43 26.83 5.75 -2.55
C ASP A 43 28.36 5.73 -2.72
N ASP A 44 28.97 6.91 -2.85
CA ASP A 44 30.43 7.06 -2.93
C ASP A 44 31.11 6.72 -1.60
N TYR A 45 30.50 7.16 -0.49
CA TYR A 45 30.91 6.75 0.86
C TYR A 45 30.85 5.22 1.04
N PHE A 46 29.72 4.58 0.72
CA PHE A 46 29.59 3.13 0.87
C PHE A 46 30.48 2.34 -0.09
N THR A 47 30.82 2.91 -1.25
CA THR A 47 31.80 2.34 -2.16
C THR A 47 33.20 2.37 -1.54
N ALA A 48 33.59 3.49 -0.92
CA ALA A 48 34.88 3.64 -0.23
C ALA A 48 35.01 2.76 1.03
N VAL A 49 33.90 2.52 1.73
CA VAL A 49 33.83 1.62 2.91
C VAL A 49 33.82 0.14 2.51
N GLY A 50 33.70 -0.18 1.21
CA GLY A 50 33.76 -1.56 0.72
C GLY A 50 32.45 -2.33 0.81
N VAL A 51 31.31 -1.64 0.97
CA VAL A 51 29.99 -2.29 0.94
C VAL A 51 29.71 -2.83 -0.47
N PRO A 52 29.28 -4.10 -0.64
CA PRO A 52 28.98 -4.66 -1.96
C PRO A 52 27.90 -3.89 -2.72
N PHE A 53 28.02 -3.80 -4.05
CA PHE A 53 27.12 -3.04 -4.93
C PHE A 53 25.63 -3.29 -4.65
N MET A 54 25.25 -4.55 -4.45
CA MET A 54 23.86 -4.92 -4.15
C MET A 54 23.37 -4.33 -2.82
N GLY A 55 24.21 -4.34 -1.78
CA GLY A 55 23.89 -3.74 -0.48
C GLY A 55 23.73 -2.22 -0.57
N ARG A 56 24.57 -1.55 -1.38
CA ARG A 56 24.47 -0.10 -1.62
C ARG A 56 23.17 0.29 -2.31
N LYS A 57 22.77 -0.44 -3.36
CA LYS A 57 21.50 -0.20 -4.05
C LYS A 57 20.29 -0.46 -3.14
N MET A 58 20.34 -1.49 -2.30
CA MET A 58 19.28 -1.71 -1.31
C MET A 58 19.18 -0.59 -0.28
N MET A 59 20.32 -0.07 0.22
CA MET A 59 20.31 1.04 1.18
C MET A 59 19.78 2.33 0.55
N ALA A 60 20.18 2.65 -0.68
CA ALA A 60 19.69 3.81 -1.42
C ALA A 60 18.17 3.77 -1.70
N MET A 61 17.59 2.57 -1.84
CA MET A 61 16.15 2.39 -2.04
C MET A 61 15.35 2.34 -0.73
N SER A 62 16.01 2.20 0.42
CA SER A 62 15.34 2.16 1.71
C SER A 62 15.22 3.56 2.29
N SER A 63 14.02 3.91 2.74
CA SER A 63 13.76 5.15 3.48
C SER A 63 13.55 4.79 4.95
N PRO A 64 14.63 4.61 5.73
CA PRO A 64 14.51 4.21 7.13
C PRO A 64 13.83 5.30 7.96
N LEU A 65 13.01 4.86 8.90
CA LEU A 65 12.40 5.69 9.94
C LEU A 65 13.21 5.51 11.23
N MET A 66 13.79 6.60 11.72
CA MET A 66 14.57 6.65 12.96
C MET A 66 13.70 7.22 14.08
N GLU A 67 13.60 6.52 15.19
CA GLU A 67 12.87 6.95 16.39
C GLU A 67 13.87 7.01 17.54
N ILE A 68 14.02 8.21 18.12
CA ILE A 68 14.92 8.48 19.24
C ILE A 68 14.06 8.70 20.48
N THR A 69 14.25 7.83 21.48
CA THR A 69 13.59 7.95 22.78
C THR A 69 14.66 8.12 23.85
N VAL A 70 14.51 9.13 24.71
CA VAL A 70 15.39 9.36 25.86
C VAL A 70 14.62 9.02 27.13
N ASP A 71 15.07 8.00 27.85
CA ASP A 71 14.48 7.55 29.12
C ASP A 71 15.49 7.76 30.25
N GLY A 72 15.56 9.00 30.74
CA GLY A 72 16.53 9.42 31.76
C GLY A 72 17.98 9.33 31.26
N GLU A 73 18.74 8.35 31.76
CA GLU A 73 20.13 8.10 31.37
C GLU A 73 20.29 7.21 30.13
N ASN A 74 19.23 6.48 29.73
CA ASN A 74 19.28 5.53 28.63
C ASN A 74 18.70 6.16 27.35
N MET A 75 19.49 6.15 26.28
CA MET A 75 19.07 6.56 24.95
C MET A 75 18.72 5.31 24.12
N ILE A 76 17.51 5.31 23.55
CA ILE A 76 17.01 4.25 22.69
C ILE A 76 16.88 4.81 21.27
N ILE A 77 17.67 4.27 20.34
CA ILE A 77 17.53 4.57 18.91
C ILE A 77 16.96 3.34 18.22
N LYS A 78 15.77 3.51 17.62
CA LYS A 78 15.11 2.50 16.81
C LYS A 78 15.14 2.91 15.34
N ASN A 79 15.84 2.13 14.54
CA ASN A 79 15.88 2.31 13.09
C ASN A 79 15.00 1.24 12.43
N SER A 80 13.88 1.66 11.86
CA SER A 80 12.94 0.81 11.13
C SER A 80 13.12 0.99 9.64
N SER A 81 13.65 -0.01 8.94
CA SER A 81 13.78 -0.03 7.48
C SER A 81 12.90 -1.12 6.86
N LEU A 82 12.68 -1.08 5.54
CA LEU A 82 11.92 -2.10 4.81
C LEU A 82 12.51 -3.52 4.92
N LEU A 83 13.79 -3.64 5.27
CA LEU A 83 14.51 -4.91 5.35
C LEU A 83 14.65 -5.42 6.79
N ARG A 84 14.80 -4.51 7.76
CA ARG A 84 15.03 -4.86 9.17
C ARG A 84 14.75 -3.69 10.09
N THR A 85 14.18 -3.99 11.25
CA THR A 85 14.09 -3.06 12.38
C THR A 85 15.18 -3.40 13.39
N VAL A 86 16.00 -2.41 13.75
CA VAL A 86 17.08 -2.55 14.74
C VAL A 86 16.81 -1.56 15.88
N GLU A 87 16.77 -2.07 17.10
CA GLU A 87 16.66 -1.28 18.32
C GLU A 87 17.99 -1.31 19.07
N MET A 88 18.52 -0.14 19.41
CA MET A 88 19.75 0.01 20.18
C MET A 88 19.44 0.78 21.45
N LYS A 89 19.92 0.28 22.59
CA LYS A 89 19.79 0.93 23.90
C LYS A 89 21.19 1.13 24.45
N TYR A 90 21.57 2.37 24.74
CA TYR A 90 22.88 2.69 25.27
C TYR A 90 22.83 3.92 26.18
N LYS A 91 23.87 4.12 26.98
CA LYS A 91 24.05 5.31 27.81
C LYS A 91 24.96 6.32 27.10
N LEU A 92 24.62 7.60 27.22
CA LEU A 92 25.44 8.68 26.66
C LEU A 92 26.79 8.76 27.39
N GLY A 93 27.89 8.78 26.63
CA GLY A 93 29.26 8.82 27.16
C GLY A 93 29.86 7.46 27.55
N GLU A 94 29.11 6.36 27.46
CA GLU A 94 29.61 5.01 27.69
C GLU A 94 29.86 4.25 26.37
N GLU A 95 30.83 3.33 26.39
CA GLU A 95 31.12 2.45 25.24
C GLU A 95 30.05 1.35 25.16
N TYR A 96 29.45 1.18 23.98
CA TYR A 96 28.48 0.12 23.72
C TYR A 96 28.83 -0.66 22.46
N GLU A 97 28.42 -1.93 22.43
CA GLU A 97 28.58 -2.79 21.26
C GLU A 97 27.39 -2.62 20.31
N GLU A 98 27.69 -2.27 19.06
CA GLU A 98 26.71 -2.10 17.99
C GLU A 98 26.87 -3.19 16.96
N ARG A 99 25.79 -3.95 16.73
CA ARG A 99 25.79 -5.05 15.78
C ARG A 99 25.39 -4.57 14.39
N MET A 100 26.38 -4.38 13.53
CA MET A 100 26.18 -4.13 12.10
C MET A 100 25.85 -5.44 11.36
N PRO A 101 25.28 -5.38 10.14
CA PRO A 101 24.99 -6.57 9.35
C PRO A 101 26.22 -7.43 9.04
N SER A 102 27.41 -6.82 8.95
CA SER A 102 28.67 -7.50 8.64
C SER A 102 29.55 -7.77 9.88
N THR A 103 29.54 -6.90 10.88
CA THR A 103 30.48 -6.93 12.03
C THR A 103 29.85 -6.35 13.30
N THR A 104 30.45 -6.60 14.47
CA THR A 104 30.11 -5.87 15.71
C THR A 104 31.18 -4.80 15.93
N ILE A 105 30.77 -3.55 16.10
CA ILE A 105 31.67 -2.40 16.33
C ILE A 105 31.47 -1.86 17.74
N LYS A 106 32.53 -1.28 18.32
CA LYS A 106 32.40 -0.54 19.58
C LYS A 106 32.19 0.93 19.27
N SER A 107 31.14 1.51 19.84
CA SER A 107 30.70 2.87 19.59
C SER A 107 30.62 3.63 20.91
N ILE A 108 31.09 4.88 20.90
CA ILE A 108 30.93 5.82 22.00
C ILE A 108 30.15 7.01 21.44
N THR A 109 29.01 7.32 22.07
CA THR A 109 28.17 8.45 21.65
C THR A 109 28.24 9.55 22.70
N THR A 110 28.76 10.70 22.30
CA THR A 110 28.90 11.90 23.13
C THR A 110 28.01 13.00 22.62
N LEU A 111 27.30 13.67 23.54
CA LEU A 111 26.60 14.91 23.26
C LEU A 111 27.62 16.06 23.31
N VAL A 112 27.85 16.74 22.19
CA VAL A 112 28.84 17.83 22.10
C VAL A 112 28.19 19.17 22.46
N ASN A 113 26.97 19.40 21.96
CA ASN A 113 26.16 20.58 22.22
C ASN A 113 24.68 20.18 22.33
N ASP A 114 23.82 21.16 22.63
CA ASP A 114 22.37 20.95 22.73
C ASP A 114 21.73 20.41 21.43
N ASN A 115 22.35 20.65 20.28
CA ASN A 115 21.82 20.26 18.97
C ASN A 115 22.74 19.29 18.21
N GLU A 116 23.80 18.78 18.83
CA GLU A 116 24.84 17.99 18.16
C GLU A 116 25.21 16.73 18.94
N LEU A 117 25.04 15.58 18.29
CA LEU A 117 25.42 14.28 18.81
C LEU A 117 26.50 13.67 17.93
N VAL A 118 27.59 13.23 18.55
CA VAL A 118 28.73 12.64 17.84
C VAL A 118 28.92 11.22 18.33
N THR A 119 28.82 10.27 17.40
CA THR A 119 29.15 8.87 17.64
C THR A 119 30.48 8.56 16.98
N GLN A 120 31.46 8.17 17.79
CA GLN A 120 32.74 7.66 17.32
C GLN A 120 32.73 6.14 17.44
N SER A 121 33.07 5.45 16.36
CA SER A 121 33.10 4.00 16.31
C SER A 121 34.47 3.51 15.84
N VAL A 122 34.96 2.43 16.45
CA VAL A 122 36.20 1.77 16.05
C VAL A 122 35.87 0.37 15.53
N ILE A 123 36.33 0.04 14.32
CA ILE A 123 36.13 -1.28 13.73
C ILE A 123 37.21 -2.23 14.27
N PRO A 124 36.85 -3.29 15.02
CA PRO A 124 37.84 -4.17 15.66
C PRO A 124 38.69 -4.98 14.68
N GLU A 125 38.21 -5.23 13.46
CA GLU A 125 38.95 -6.01 12.45
C GLU A 125 40.02 -5.20 11.70
N THR A 126 39.82 -3.88 11.51
CA THR A 126 40.72 -3.04 10.69
C THR A 126 41.39 -1.91 11.47
N GLY A 127 40.89 -1.56 12.66
CA GLY A 127 41.35 -0.40 13.42
C GLY A 127 40.90 0.96 12.86
N ASP A 128 40.14 0.97 11.76
CA ASP A 128 39.68 2.20 11.12
C ASP A 128 38.70 2.97 12.04
N LYS A 129 38.85 4.30 12.09
CA LYS A 129 37.92 5.18 12.81
C LYS A 129 36.78 5.62 11.91
N CYS A 130 35.56 5.46 12.41
CA CYS A 130 34.32 5.92 11.78
C CYS A 130 33.65 6.94 12.68
N GLY A 131 33.14 8.03 12.12
CA GLY A 131 32.41 9.05 12.85
C GLY A 131 31.02 9.26 12.26
N ARG A 132 30.00 9.34 13.11
CA ARG A 132 28.67 9.81 12.75
C ARG A 132 28.39 11.10 13.50
N HIS A 133 28.15 12.17 12.76
CA HIS A 133 27.79 13.47 13.31
C HIS A 133 26.32 13.75 13.02
N TYR A 134 25.52 13.85 14.06
CA TYR A 134 24.10 14.15 13.98
C TYR A 134 23.91 15.63 14.35
N MET A 135 23.42 16.41 13.40
CA MET A 135 23.07 17.81 13.62
C MET A 135 21.54 17.95 13.57
N PHE A 136 20.96 18.33 14.71
CA PHE A 136 19.52 18.53 14.85
C PHE A 136 19.18 20.01 14.63
N THR A 137 18.24 20.26 13.73
CA THR A 137 17.64 21.59 13.49
C THR A 137 16.14 21.48 13.74
N ASP A 138 15.43 22.61 13.83
CA ASP A 138 14.00 22.64 14.19
C ASP A 138 13.10 21.83 13.25
N ASP A 139 13.51 21.67 11.97
CA ASP A 139 12.73 20.95 10.95
C ASP A 139 13.41 19.66 10.44
N GLU A 140 14.73 19.54 10.58
CA GLU A 140 15.52 18.47 9.96
C GLU A 140 16.68 17.95 10.84
N CYS A 141 17.02 16.68 10.71
CA CYS A 141 18.22 16.06 11.27
C CYS A 141 19.16 15.66 10.13
N ILE A 142 20.35 16.26 10.10
CA ILE A 142 21.38 15.96 9.11
C ILE A 142 22.39 15.02 9.76
N ILE A 143 22.53 13.83 9.19
CA ILE A 143 23.51 12.83 9.61
C ILE A 143 24.69 12.90 8.64
N THR A 144 25.88 13.22 9.13
CA THR A 144 27.12 13.22 8.35
C THR A 144 27.96 11.99 8.74
N LEU A 145 28.26 11.16 7.75
CA LEU A 145 29.05 9.94 7.86
C LEU A 145 30.50 10.25 7.46
N THR A 146 31.45 9.94 8.34
CA THR A 146 32.88 10.12 8.11
C THR A 146 33.61 8.79 8.33
N HIS A 147 34.55 8.48 7.43
CA HIS A 147 35.36 7.27 7.49
C HIS A 147 36.77 7.59 6.99
N GLU A 148 37.80 7.02 7.61
CA GLU A 148 39.21 7.29 7.30
C GLU A 148 39.60 7.00 5.84
N LYS A 149 38.92 6.02 5.21
CA LYS A 149 39.09 5.64 3.80
C LYS A 149 38.25 6.46 2.79
N ALA A 150 37.31 7.28 3.25
CA ALA A 150 36.43 8.05 2.36
C ALA A 150 36.98 9.48 2.16
N LYS A 151 37.21 9.88 0.90
CA LYS A 151 37.66 11.24 0.55
C LYS A 151 36.56 12.31 0.73
N THR A 152 35.30 11.91 0.67
CA THR A 152 34.12 12.76 0.82
C THR A 152 33.18 12.17 1.88
N PRO A 153 32.66 12.98 2.83
CA PRO A 153 31.70 12.50 3.82
C PRO A 153 30.33 12.30 3.17
N GLY A 154 29.65 11.19 3.48
CA GLY A 154 28.27 10.97 3.05
C GLY A 154 27.31 11.75 3.95
N LYS A 155 26.29 12.39 3.39
CA LYS A 155 25.26 13.11 4.16
C LYS A 155 23.88 12.53 3.93
N SER A 156 23.16 12.28 5.01
CA SER A 156 21.78 11.80 4.98
C SER A 156 20.88 12.76 5.76
N SER A 157 19.97 13.43 5.05
CA SER A 157 19.00 14.35 5.65
C SER A 157 17.70 13.63 5.99
N HIS A 158 17.22 13.88 7.20
CA HIS A 158 16.00 13.32 7.76
C HIS A 158 15.09 14.47 8.19
N ARG A 159 13.79 14.35 7.94
CA ARG A 159 12.79 15.34 8.35
C ARG A 159 12.17 14.93 9.68
N ILE A 160 11.95 15.90 10.58
CA ILE A 160 11.26 15.67 11.85
C ILE A 160 9.76 15.41 11.59
N LEU A 161 9.22 14.36 12.19
CA LEU A 161 7.80 14.01 12.17
C LEU A 161 7.11 14.26 13.52
N GLU A 162 7.85 14.23 14.63
CA GLU A 162 7.30 14.38 15.98
C GLU A 162 8.41 14.76 16.97
N VAL A 163 8.20 15.83 17.75
CA VAL A 163 9.05 16.21 18.89
C VAL A 163 8.36 15.69 20.17
N SER A 164 9.08 14.95 21.00
CA SER A 164 8.52 14.43 22.26
C SER A 164 8.93 15.30 23.45
N GLU A 165 8.06 16.24 23.86
CA GLU A 165 8.13 16.84 25.20
C GLU A 165 7.60 15.85 26.24
N PHE A 166 8.32 15.67 27.36
CA PHE A 166 8.02 14.66 28.36
C PHE A 166 7.11 15.20 29.48
N ARG A 167 6.17 14.33 29.89
CA ARG A 167 5.52 14.29 31.23
C ARG A 167 4.39 15.27 31.59
N PHE A 168 3.56 15.64 30.61
CA PHE A 168 2.08 15.75 30.80
C PHE A 168 1.31 15.00 29.70
N VAL A 169 2.03 14.13 29.00
CA VAL A 169 1.73 13.77 27.63
C VAL A 169 1.00 12.44 27.52
N THR A 170 0.91 11.56 28.49
CA THR A 170 0.26 10.24 28.27
C THR A 170 -1.24 10.32 27.89
N GLU A 171 -1.97 11.32 28.37
CA GLU A 171 -3.38 11.55 27.99
C GLU A 171 -3.50 12.42 26.72
N ILE A 172 -2.65 13.45 26.56
CA ILE A 172 -2.61 14.28 25.36
C ILE A 172 -2.05 13.49 24.15
N HIS A 173 -1.10 12.56 24.32
CA HIS A 173 -0.59 11.67 23.27
C HIS A 173 -1.63 10.62 22.86
N LYS A 174 -2.49 10.15 23.76
CA LYS A 174 -3.61 9.28 23.34
C LYS A 174 -4.60 10.06 22.46
N ALA A 175 -4.93 11.30 22.86
CA ALA A 175 -5.76 12.21 22.08
C ALA A 175 -5.09 12.64 20.77
N ASN A 176 -3.79 12.94 20.78
CA ASN A 176 -2.99 13.40 19.64
C ASN A 176 -2.63 12.25 18.69
N LYS A 177 -2.45 11.01 19.18
CA LYS A 177 -2.32 9.81 18.34
C LYS A 177 -3.63 9.52 17.61
N HIS A 178 -4.78 9.73 18.26
CA HIS A 178 -6.08 9.63 17.59
C HIS A 178 -6.27 10.75 16.58
N PHE A 179 -5.90 11.98 16.91
CA PHE A 179 -5.99 13.13 16.01
C PHE A 179 -5.05 13.00 14.79
N ARG A 180 -3.79 12.62 15.00
CA ARG A 180 -2.79 12.38 13.96
C ARG A 180 -3.12 11.16 13.10
N SER A 181 -3.63 10.08 13.71
CA SER A 181 -4.17 8.93 12.95
C SER A 181 -5.38 9.35 12.10
N TYR A 182 -6.27 10.18 12.65
CA TYR A 182 -7.41 10.72 11.92
C TYR A 182 -6.98 11.64 10.77
N GLU A 183 -5.97 12.49 10.97
CA GLU A 183 -5.45 13.42 9.97
C GLU A 183 -4.65 12.70 8.88
N ILE A 184 -3.84 11.70 9.23
CA ILE A 184 -3.17 10.80 8.28
C ILE A 184 -4.23 10.05 7.48
N ASN A 185 -5.21 9.41 8.15
CA ASN A 185 -6.30 8.69 7.48
C ASN A 185 -7.10 9.62 6.55
N SER A 186 -7.39 10.84 6.98
CA SER A 186 -8.06 11.87 6.18
C SER A 186 -7.24 12.25 4.95
N THR A 187 -5.92 12.41 5.10
CA THR A 187 -5.02 12.75 4.00
C THR A 187 -4.84 11.60 3.02
N THR A 188 -4.66 10.36 3.50
CA THR A 188 -4.62 9.16 2.63
C THR A 188 -5.95 8.92 1.92
N ASN A 189 -7.08 9.13 2.60
CA ASN A 189 -8.40 9.00 1.97
C ASN A 189 -8.59 10.05 0.88
N LYS A 190 -8.21 11.32 1.14
CA LYS A 190 -8.24 12.37 0.12
C LYS A 190 -7.32 12.07 -1.07
N MET A 191 -6.11 11.55 -0.83
CA MET A 191 -5.20 11.13 -1.91
C MET A 191 -5.75 9.94 -2.71
N ALA A 192 -6.36 8.96 -2.04
CA ALA A 192 -6.99 7.81 -2.68
C ALA A 192 -8.21 8.22 -3.52
N GLU A 193 -9.05 9.11 -2.99
CA GLU A 193 -10.19 9.71 -3.68
C GLU A 193 -9.72 10.50 -4.92
N ALA A 194 -8.70 11.34 -4.78
CA ALA A 194 -8.13 12.09 -5.92
C ALA A 194 -7.56 11.15 -7.00
N ASN A 195 -6.86 10.09 -6.61
CA ASN A 195 -6.34 9.09 -7.55
C ASN A 195 -7.49 8.32 -8.25
N GLN A 196 -8.53 7.96 -7.51
CA GLN A 196 -9.72 7.31 -8.06
C GLN A 196 -10.43 8.22 -9.07
N GLU A 197 -10.62 9.50 -8.77
CA GLU A 197 -11.21 10.45 -9.70
C GLU A 197 -10.37 10.64 -10.97
N GLN A 198 -9.04 10.65 -10.84
CA GLN A 198 -8.13 10.69 -11.98
C GLN A 198 -8.29 9.44 -12.86
N GLN A 199 -8.36 8.25 -12.26
CA GLN A 199 -8.62 7.01 -12.99
C GLN A 199 -9.96 7.02 -13.73
N VAL A 200 -11.02 7.54 -13.09
CA VAL A 200 -12.33 7.69 -13.73
C VAL A 200 -12.25 8.64 -14.93
N LYS A 201 -11.53 9.75 -14.83
CA LYS A 201 -11.35 10.69 -15.96
C LYS A 201 -10.62 10.04 -17.13
N ILE A 202 -9.56 9.28 -16.86
CA ILE A 202 -8.83 8.53 -17.89
C ILE A 202 -9.75 7.50 -18.55
N LEU A 203 -10.48 6.73 -17.75
CA LEU A 203 -11.40 5.70 -18.26
C LEU A 203 -12.52 6.30 -19.11
N LYS A 204 -13.13 7.41 -18.67
CA LYS A 204 -14.14 8.13 -19.47
C LYS A 204 -13.60 8.54 -20.83
N ARG A 205 -12.40 9.11 -20.88
CA ARG A 205 -11.77 9.51 -22.15
C ARG A 205 -11.56 8.32 -23.09
N LEU A 206 -11.18 7.16 -22.57
CA LEU A 206 -10.99 5.94 -23.36
C LEU A 206 -12.31 5.36 -23.86
N LEU A 207 -13.38 5.44 -23.05
CA LEU A 207 -14.68 4.86 -23.35
C LEU A 207 -15.64 5.83 -24.08
N GLU A 208 -15.21 7.04 -24.43
CA GLU A 208 -16.06 8.05 -25.07
C GLU A 208 -16.67 7.53 -26.39
N GLY A 209 -15.86 6.86 -27.22
CA GLY A 209 -16.32 6.24 -28.47
C GLY A 209 -17.32 5.10 -28.25
N TRP A 210 -17.33 4.52 -27.05
CA TRP A 210 -18.19 3.39 -26.66
C TRP A 210 -19.40 3.81 -25.83
N ARG A 211 -19.56 5.10 -25.50
CA ARG A 211 -20.54 5.60 -24.53
C ARG A 211 -21.98 5.15 -24.82
N MET A 212 -22.37 5.10 -26.09
CA MET A 212 -23.72 4.71 -26.51
C MET A 212 -23.95 3.19 -26.44
N ALA A 213 -22.90 2.39 -26.67
CA ALA A 213 -22.97 0.93 -26.57
C ALA A 213 -22.90 0.43 -25.12
N LEU A 214 -22.21 1.16 -24.23
CA LEU A 214 -22.05 0.79 -22.83
C LEU A 214 -23.35 0.81 -22.03
N LEU A 215 -24.29 1.70 -22.36
CA LEU A 215 -25.59 1.79 -21.70
C LEU A 215 -26.43 0.51 -21.85
N PRO A 216 -26.74 0.02 -23.07
CA PRO A 216 -27.44 -1.24 -23.23
C PRO A 216 -26.58 -2.43 -22.79
N LEU A 217 -25.25 -2.38 -22.95
CA LEU A 217 -24.37 -3.45 -22.49
C LEU A 217 -24.46 -3.65 -20.97
N LYS A 218 -24.47 -2.56 -20.19
CA LYS A 218 -24.66 -2.62 -18.73
C LYS A 218 -25.99 -3.28 -18.37
N SER A 219 -27.08 -2.89 -19.04
CA SER A 219 -28.42 -3.45 -18.81
C SER A 219 -28.48 -4.96 -19.04
N VAL A 220 -27.87 -5.43 -20.15
CA VAL A 220 -27.75 -6.86 -20.47
C VAL A 220 -26.90 -7.58 -19.43
N LEU A 221 -25.74 -7.02 -19.08
CA LEU A 221 -24.76 -7.61 -18.17
C LEU A 221 -25.27 -7.70 -16.71
N LEU A 222 -26.07 -6.72 -16.29
CA LEU A 222 -26.71 -6.65 -14.97
C LEU A 222 -28.04 -7.40 -14.88
N TRP A 223 -28.48 -8.02 -15.98
CA TRP A 223 -29.73 -8.76 -16.08
C TRP A 223 -30.95 -7.91 -15.69
N GLU A 224 -31.10 -6.71 -16.26
CA GLU A 224 -32.31 -5.89 -16.04
C GLU A 224 -33.58 -6.67 -16.40
N HIS A 225 -33.57 -7.41 -17.51
CA HIS A 225 -34.60 -8.38 -17.86
C HIS A 225 -34.23 -9.82 -17.49
N GLN A 226 -35.24 -10.63 -17.13
CA GLN A 226 -35.09 -12.03 -16.72
C GLN A 226 -34.51 -12.95 -17.80
N TRP A 227 -34.67 -12.60 -19.08
CA TRP A 227 -34.18 -13.40 -20.21
C TRP A 227 -32.72 -13.11 -20.58
N HIS A 228 -32.13 -12.00 -20.11
CA HIS A 228 -30.74 -11.63 -20.42
C HIS A 228 -29.70 -12.71 -20.07
N PRO A 229 -29.71 -13.37 -18.90
CA PRO A 229 -28.77 -14.46 -18.63
C PRO A 229 -28.89 -15.60 -19.64
N CYS A 230 -30.12 -15.93 -20.06
CA CYS A 230 -30.35 -16.97 -21.06
C CYS A 230 -29.82 -16.54 -22.44
N ALA A 231 -30.01 -15.28 -22.83
CA ALA A 231 -29.46 -14.75 -24.08
C ALA A 231 -27.93 -14.70 -24.08
N ILE A 232 -27.30 -14.31 -22.96
CA ILE A 232 -25.83 -14.36 -22.82
C ILE A 232 -25.36 -15.81 -22.97
N PHE A 233 -25.97 -16.74 -22.23
CA PHE A 233 -25.61 -18.15 -22.33
C PHE A 233 -25.78 -18.71 -23.75
N ALA A 234 -26.91 -18.42 -24.40
CA ALA A 234 -27.18 -18.87 -25.77
C ALA A 234 -26.21 -18.28 -26.79
N SER A 235 -25.91 -16.99 -26.70
CA SER A 235 -24.95 -16.33 -27.61
C SER A 235 -23.53 -16.86 -27.45
N VAL A 236 -23.07 -17.06 -26.22
CA VAL A 236 -21.76 -17.69 -25.93
C VAL A 236 -21.77 -19.15 -26.41
N SER A 237 -22.87 -19.88 -26.20
CA SER A 237 -23.02 -21.27 -26.67
C SER A 237 -22.90 -21.37 -28.19
N ILE A 238 -23.58 -20.49 -28.93
CA ILE A 238 -23.52 -20.47 -30.40
C ILE A 238 -22.10 -20.14 -30.89
N LEU A 239 -21.43 -19.18 -30.24
CA LEU A 239 -20.06 -18.81 -30.59
C LEU A 239 -19.09 -19.98 -30.39
N PHE A 240 -19.13 -20.64 -29.23
CA PHE A 240 -18.26 -21.77 -28.93
C PHE A 240 -18.64 -23.05 -29.70
N MET A 241 -19.92 -23.25 -30.01
CA MET A 241 -20.37 -24.30 -30.92
C MET A 241 -19.81 -24.09 -32.33
N THR A 242 -19.75 -22.84 -32.80
CA THR A 242 -19.14 -22.50 -34.10
C THR A 242 -17.64 -22.76 -34.10
N ILE A 243 -16.93 -22.33 -33.04
CA ILE A 243 -15.49 -22.61 -32.87
C ILE A 243 -15.23 -24.12 -32.86
N TRP A 244 -16.08 -24.87 -32.17
CA TRP A 244 -15.99 -26.33 -32.11
C TRP A 244 -16.26 -26.97 -33.48
N LEU A 245 -17.28 -26.50 -34.21
CA LEU A 245 -17.62 -26.99 -35.56
C LEU A 245 -16.53 -26.70 -36.61
N MET A 246 -15.69 -25.68 -36.38
CA MET A 246 -14.55 -25.35 -37.23
C MET A 246 -13.27 -26.13 -36.86
N ASP A 247 -13.31 -27.03 -35.86
CA ASP A 247 -12.16 -27.80 -35.35
C ASP A 247 -10.92 -26.92 -35.07
N LEU A 248 -11.13 -25.67 -34.64
CA LEU A 248 -10.05 -24.73 -34.37
C LEU A 248 -9.29 -25.12 -33.10
N ASN A 249 -7.95 -25.10 -33.17
CA ASN A 249 -7.14 -25.18 -31.96
C ASN A 249 -7.34 -23.94 -31.07
N THR A 250 -6.98 -24.06 -29.80
CA THR A 250 -7.23 -23.01 -28.78
C THR A 250 -6.53 -21.69 -29.07
N LEU A 251 -5.37 -21.73 -29.73
CA LEU A 251 -4.63 -20.53 -30.08
C LEU A 251 -5.28 -19.81 -31.27
N ALA A 252 -5.74 -20.58 -32.25
CA ALA A 252 -6.48 -20.08 -33.40
C ALA A 252 -7.84 -19.53 -32.99
N SER A 253 -8.54 -20.18 -32.05
CA SER A 253 -9.80 -19.65 -31.51
C SER A 253 -9.59 -18.34 -30.76
N LEU A 254 -8.53 -18.21 -29.96
CA LEU A 254 -8.16 -16.94 -29.31
C LEU A 254 -7.83 -15.85 -30.34
N ALA A 255 -7.12 -16.21 -31.41
CA ALA A 255 -6.80 -15.28 -32.50
C ALA A 255 -8.06 -14.80 -33.25
N VAL A 256 -9.00 -15.71 -33.56
CA VAL A 256 -10.28 -15.37 -34.20
C VAL A 256 -11.12 -14.48 -33.29
N VAL A 257 -11.23 -14.81 -32.00
CA VAL A 257 -11.91 -13.95 -31.01
C VAL A 257 -11.25 -12.58 -30.94
N GLY A 258 -9.92 -12.52 -30.88
CA GLY A 258 -9.17 -11.26 -30.89
C GLY A 258 -9.43 -10.44 -32.15
N LEU A 259 -9.49 -11.06 -33.32
CA LEU A 259 -9.81 -10.41 -34.59
C LEU A 259 -11.24 -9.84 -34.56
N VAL A 260 -12.21 -10.63 -34.11
CA VAL A 260 -13.61 -10.17 -33.96
C VAL A 260 -13.69 -9.00 -32.98
N LEU A 261 -13.01 -9.06 -31.84
CA LEU A 261 -13.00 -7.96 -30.87
C LEU A 261 -12.39 -6.69 -31.44
N ASN A 262 -11.29 -6.78 -32.20
CA ASN A 262 -10.71 -5.63 -32.90
C ASN A 262 -11.68 -5.05 -33.93
N PHE A 263 -12.38 -5.91 -34.68
CA PHE A 263 -13.38 -5.47 -35.65
C PHE A 263 -14.55 -4.76 -34.98
N VAL A 264 -15.04 -5.28 -33.85
CA VAL A 264 -16.10 -4.65 -33.04
C VAL A 264 -15.60 -3.31 -32.48
N ASP A 265 -14.37 -3.24 -31.96
CA ASP A 265 -13.78 -2.00 -31.44
C ASP A 265 -13.60 -0.92 -32.50
N PHE A 266 -13.32 -1.31 -33.75
CA PHE A 266 -13.29 -0.38 -34.87
C PHE A 266 -14.71 0.08 -35.28
N ILE A 267 -15.67 -0.85 -35.39
CA ILE A 267 -17.00 -0.56 -35.95
C ILE A 267 -17.93 0.14 -34.97
N VAL A 268 -17.97 -0.28 -33.71
CA VAL A 268 -18.95 0.22 -32.74
C VAL A 268 -18.87 1.74 -32.57
N PRO A 269 -17.68 2.37 -32.43
CA PRO A 269 -17.56 3.82 -32.36
C PRO A 269 -18.05 4.54 -33.63
N ILE A 270 -17.78 3.98 -34.81
CA ILE A 270 -18.22 4.55 -36.10
C ILE A 270 -19.75 4.53 -36.19
N ILE A 271 -20.37 3.40 -35.85
CA ILE A 271 -21.83 3.27 -35.83
C ILE A 271 -22.44 4.20 -34.79
N CYS A 272 -21.85 4.28 -33.59
CA CYS A 272 -22.36 5.15 -32.52
C CYS A 272 -22.35 6.63 -32.95
N ASN A 273 -21.31 7.08 -33.65
CA ASN A 273 -21.19 8.45 -34.13
C ASN A 273 -22.12 8.77 -35.32
N THR A 274 -22.48 7.77 -36.13
CA THR A 274 -23.34 7.96 -37.31
C THR A 274 -24.83 7.84 -37.00
N VAL A 275 -25.21 6.95 -36.09
CA VAL A 275 -26.63 6.66 -35.75
C VAL A 275 -27.18 7.70 -34.77
N TYR A 276 -26.38 8.16 -33.82
CA TYR A 276 -26.81 9.07 -32.77
C TYR A 276 -26.11 10.41 -32.96
N GLY A 277 -26.62 11.23 -33.87
CA GLY A 277 -26.14 12.61 -34.06
C GLY A 277 -26.18 13.45 -32.76
N PRO A 278 -25.76 14.72 -32.81
CA PRO A 278 -25.55 15.58 -31.63
C PRO A 278 -26.75 15.72 -30.67
N THR A 279 -27.96 15.38 -31.11
CA THR A 279 -29.22 15.50 -30.36
C THR A 279 -29.60 14.23 -29.56
N GLY A 280 -28.87 13.12 -29.69
CA GLY A 280 -29.21 11.84 -29.04
C GLY A 280 -28.72 11.67 -27.59
N TRP A 281 -27.85 12.58 -27.12
CA TRP A 281 -27.19 12.50 -25.83
C TRP A 281 -27.85 13.44 -24.81
N THR A 282 -28.47 12.86 -23.77
CA THR A 282 -29.16 13.61 -22.72
C THR A 282 -28.33 13.63 -21.45
N GLY A 283 -28.52 14.64 -20.59
CA GLY A 283 -27.82 14.73 -19.30
C GLY A 283 -28.06 13.52 -18.38
N GLN A 284 -29.19 12.82 -18.52
CA GLN A 284 -29.46 11.57 -17.81
C GLN A 284 -28.56 10.42 -18.30
N LYS A 285 -28.35 10.28 -19.61
CA LYS A 285 -27.44 9.28 -20.19
C LYS A 285 -25.99 9.54 -19.81
N GLU A 286 -25.59 10.82 -19.76
CA GLU A 286 -24.26 11.23 -19.28
C GLU A 286 -24.04 10.79 -17.82
N LYS A 287 -25.02 11.02 -16.95
CA LYS A 287 -24.93 10.60 -15.55
C LYS A 287 -24.82 9.08 -15.42
N MET A 288 -25.64 8.32 -16.15
CA MET A 288 -25.57 6.86 -16.15
C MET A 288 -24.24 6.34 -16.68
N TYR A 289 -23.67 6.99 -17.70
CA TYR A 289 -22.35 6.68 -18.24
C TYR A 289 -21.24 6.95 -17.22
N GLU A 290 -21.31 8.08 -16.51
CA GLU A 290 -20.39 8.37 -15.41
C GLU A 290 -20.47 7.33 -14.29
N ASP A 291 -21.67 6.92 -13.91
CA ASP A 291 -21.88 5.88 -12.89
C ASP A 291 -21.29 4.54 -13.34
N ILE A 292 -21.37 4.20 -14.64
CA ILE A 292 -20.71 3.02 -15.21
C ILE A 292 -19.19 3.12 -15.04
N CYS A 293 -18.59 4.25 -15.46
CA CYS A 293 -17.15 4.44 -15.35
C CYS A 293 -16.66 4.37 -13.90
N ARG A 294 -17.39 5.01 -12.97
CA ARG A 294 -17.10 4.94 -11.52
C ARG A 294 -17.20 3.50 -11.02
N SER A 295 -18.24 2.77 -11.41
CA SER A 295 -18.42 1.37 -11.00
C SER A 295 -17.29 0.47 -11.50
N ILE A 296 -16.82 0.65 -12.73
CA ILE A 296 -15.70 -0.12 -13.29
C ILE A 296 -14.41 0.16 -12.50
N VAL A 297 -14.08 1.44 -12.25
CA VAL A 297 -12.87 1.80 -11.48
C VAL A 297 -12.94 1.26 -10.05
N MET A 298 -14.09 1.38 -9.38
CA MET A 298 -14.27 0.84 -8.03
C MET A 298 -14.09 -0.68 -8.00
N ASN A 299 -14.66 -1.41 -8.98
CA ASN A 299 -14.51 -2.86 -9.04
C ASN A 299 -13.06 -3.26 -9.36
N TYR A 300 -12.39 -2.54 -10.25
CA TYR A 300 -10.97 -2.75 -10.57
C TYR A 300 -10.08 -2.54 -9.33
N ASN A 301 -10.26 -1.44 -8.60
CA ASN A 301 -9.50 -1.16 -7.38
C ASN A 301 -9.78 -2.19 -6.28
N LYS A 302 -11.04 -2.61 -6.13
CA LYS A 302 -11.41 -3.70 -5.21
C LYS A 302 -10.70 -5.01 -5.55
N ILE A 303 -10.63 -5.38 -6.83
CA ILE A 303 -9.88 -6.57 -7.27
C ILE A 303 -8.39 -6.41 -6.98
N LEU A 304 -7.80 -5.26 -7.30
CA LEU A 304 -6.40 -5.00 -6.99
C LEU A 304 -6.11 -5.09 -5.49
N ASP A 305 -6.99 -4.56 -4.65
CA ASP A 305 -6.81 -4.61 -3.20
C ASP A 305 -7.01 -6.04 -2.65
N GLN A 306 -7.93 -6.82 -3.23
CA GLN A 306 -8.03 -8.26 -2.95
C GLN A 306 -6.75 -9.00 -3.32
N VAL A 307 -6.15 -8.68 -4.47
CA VAL A 307 -4.88 -9.27 -4.93
C VAL A 307 -3.73 -8.84 -4.00
N LYS A 308 -3.62 -7.55 -3.65
CA LYS A 308 -2.62 -7.06 -2.69
C LYS A 308 -2.79 -7.74 -1.33
N SER A 309 -4.02 -7.90 -0.85
CA SER A 309 -4.34 -8.60 0.39
C SER A 309 -3.95 -10.09 0.31
N PHE A 310 -4.16 -10.73 -0.84
CA PHE A 310 -3.70 -12.09 -1.07
C PHE A 310 -2.18 -12.21 -0.99
N TYR A 311 -1.45 -11.28 -1.61
CA TYR A 311 0.01 -11.26 -1.55
C TYR A 311 0.57 -10.83 -0.19
N SER A 312 -0.14 -9.99 0.58
CA SER A 312 0.30 -9.62 1.94
C SER A 312 0.22 -10.79 2.92
N MET A 313 -0.59 -11.83 2.63
CA MET A 313 -0.56 -13.09 3.39
C MET A 313 0.81 -13.78 3.31
N ARG A 314 1.60 -13.54 2.25
CA ARG A 314 2.98 -14.06 2.16
C ARG A 314 3.85 -13.57 3.30
N GLU A 315 3.64 -12.32 3.75
CA GLU A 315 4.44 -11.67 4.78
C GLU A 315 3.89 -11.96 6.19
N ASN A 316 2.56 -11.94 6.34
CA ASN A 316 1.91 -12.17 7.64
C ASN A 316 1.80 -13.66 8.03
N SER A 317 1.59 -14.55 7.06
CA SER A 317 1.34 -15.98 7.29
C SER A 317 1.77 -16.84 6.08
N PRO A 318 3.09 -17.02 5.86
CA PRO A 318 3.64 -17.63 4.65
C PRO A 318 3.11 -19.05 4.38
N SER A 319 2.90 -19.86 5.42
CA SER A 319 2.38 -21.23 5.26
C SER A 319 0.96 -21.25 4.65
N MET A 320 0.08 -20.34 5.07
CA MET A 320 -1.29 -20.26 4.53
C MET A 320 -1.27 -19.82 3.06
N TYR A 321 -0.42 -18.85 2.73
CA TYR A 321 -0.24 -18.38 1.36
C TYR A 321 0.18 -19.52 0.42
N TYR A 322 1.20 -20.30 0.78
CA TYR A 322 1.66 -21.40 -0.07
C TYR A 322 0.65 -22.55 -0.15
N ILE A 323 -0.02 -22.92 0.95
CA ILE A 323 -1.06 -23.97 0.92
C ILE A 323 -2.19 -23.58 -0.04
N ILE A 324 -2.72 -22.35 0.08
CA ILE A 324 -3.81 -21.88 -0.79
C ILE A 324 -3.34 -21.76 -2.24
N SER A 325 -2.17 -21.17 -2.48
CA SER A 325 -1.64 -20.97 -3.83
C SER A 325 -1.35 -22.29 -4.55
N ILE A 326 -0.66 -23.24 -3.89
CA ILE A 326 -0.36 -24.56 -4.46
C ILE A 326 -1.66 -25.34 -4.70
N SER A 327 -2.59 -25.32 -3.76
CA SER A 327 -3.89 -26.00 -3.93
C SER A 327 -4.66 -25.43 -5.13
N MET A 328 -4.75 -24.10 -5.26
CA MET A 328 -5.39 -23.44 -6.40
C MET A 328 -4.73 -23.85 -7.73
N LEU A 329 -3.40 -23.84 -7.80
CA LEU A 329 -2.65 -24.22 -9.01
C LEU A 329 -2.84 -25.69 -9.37
N CYS A 330 -2.83 -26.59 -8.39
CA CYS A 330 -3.08 -28.02 -8.63
C CYS A 330 -4.50 -28.28 -9.14
N ILE A 331 -5.51 -27.60 -8.58
CA ILE A 331 -6.90 -27.71 -9.06
C ILE A 331 -7.02 -27.19 -10.49
N LEU A 332 -6.43 -26.03 -10.79
CA LEU A 332 -6.43 -25.47 -12.15
C LEU A 332 -5.71 -26.40 -13.15
N ALA A 333 -4.57 -26.96 -12.77
CA ALA A 333 -3.83 -27.91 -13.61
C ALA A 333 -4.61 -29.20 -13.84
N TRP A 334 -5.28 -29.72 -12.82
CA TRP A 334 -6.14 -30.90 -12.93
C TRP A 334 -7.36 -30.64 -13.82
N MET A 335 -8.01 -29.48 -13.67
CA MET A 335 -9.11 -29.08 -14.55
C MET A 335 -8.65 -28.95 -16.01
N ALA A 336 -7.47 -28.36 -16.24
CA ALA A 336 -6.91 -28.19 -17.57
C ALA A 336 -6.49 -29.52 -18.24
N SER A 337 -6.10 -30.55 -17.47
CA SER A 337 -5.71 -31.85 -18.02
C SER A 337 -6.89 -32.80 -18.27
N THR A 338 -7.97 -32.64 -17.51
CA THR A 338 -9.14 -33.53 -17.58
C THR A 338 -10.18 -33.08 -18.60
N ILE A 339 -10.27 -31.78 -18.85
CA ILE A 339 -11.35 -31.17 -19.64
C ILE A 339 -10.79 -30.67 -20.98
N ASN A 340 -11.58 -30.78 -22.05
CA ASN A 340 -11.23 -30.17 -23.33
C ASN A 340 -11.06 -28.64 -23.16
N ASN A 341 -9.91 -28.11 -23.58
CA ASN A 341 -9.58 -26.70 -23.48
C ASN A 341 -10.65 -25.76 -24.06
N VAL A 342 -11.30 -26.12 -25.17
CA VAL A 342 -12.37 -25.32 -25.79
C VAL A 342 -13.59 -25.26 -24.87
N PHE A 343 -13.95 -26.38 -24.25
CA PHE A 343 -15.04 -26.45 -23.30
C PHE A 343 -14.71 -25.72 -21.98
N LEU A 344 -13.45 -25.78 -21.53
CA LEU A 344 -12.99 -25.03 -20.35
C LEU A 344 -13.05 -23.51 -20.60
N LEU A 345 -12.61 -23.04 -21.78
CA LEU A 345 -12.74 -21.64 -22.19
C LEU A 345 -14.20 -21.19 -22.30
N TYR A 346 -15.08 -22.09 -22.76
CA TYR A 346 -16.53 -21.85 -22.79
C TYR A 346 -17.10 -21.64 -21.37
N ILE A 347 -16.78 -22.53 -20.42
CA ILE A 347 -17.22 -22.38 -19.02
C ILE A 347 -16.67 -21.09 -18.43
N PHE A 348 -15.37 -20.83 -18.61
CA PHE A 348 -14.72 -19.65 -18.07
C PHE A 348 -15.34 -18.35 -18.60
N SER A 349 -15.50 -18.22 -19.93
CA SER A 349 -16.10 -17.04 -20.55
C SER A 349 -17.54 -16.83 -20.10
N THR A 350 -18.32 -17.90 -19.97
CA THR A 350 -19.70 -17.86 -19.45
C THR A 350 -19.73 -17.36 -18.01
N VAL A 351 -18.87 -17.88 -17.13
CA VAL A 351 -18.78 -17.45 -15.73
C VAL A 351 -18.39 -15.97 -15.66
N VAL A 352 -17.38 -15.53 -16.41
CA VAL A 352 -16.91 -14.14 -16.41
C VAL A 352 -18.00 -13.17 -16.88
N LEU A 353 -18.74 -13.50 -17.94
CA LEU A 353 -19.80 -12.64 -18.47
C LEU A 353 -21.03 -12.57 -17.54
N LEU A 354 -21.35 -13.66 -16.85
CA LEU A 354 -22.48 -13.72 -15.92
C LEU A 354 -22.15 -13.19 -14.52
N TRP A 355 -20.87 -13.15 -14.15
CA TRP A 355 -20.36 -12.71 -12.85
C TRP A 355 -20.94 -11.37 -12.33
N PRO A 356 -20.91 -10.26 -13.10
CA PRO A 356 -21.48 -8.98 -12.68
C PRO A 356 -22.97 -9.05 -12.30
N GLY A 357 -23.79 -9.77 -13.07
CA GLY A 357 -25.22 -9.96 -12.78
C GLY A 357 -25.46 -10.81 -11.53
N ILE A 358 -24.64 -11.85 -11.33
CA ILE A 358 -24.69 -12.72 -10.14
C ILE A 358 -24.38 -11.92 -8.86
N GLN A 359 -23.39 -11.03 -8.91
CA GLN A 359 -23.01 -10.20 -7.77
C GLN A 359 -24.11 -9.22 -7.37
N GLN A 360 -24.75 -8.54 -8.33
CA GLN A 360 -25.77 -7.54 -8.04
C GLN A 360 -27.04 -8.14 -7.43
N ARG A 361 -27.45 -9.34 -7.89
CA ARG A 361 -28.65 -10.02 -7.39
C ARG A 361 -28.42 -10.75 -6.04
N GLY A 362 -27.21 -10.70 -5.49
CA GLY A 362 -26.89 -11.31 -4.20
C GLY A 362 -27.04 -12.84 -4.19
N ILE A 363 -27.11 -13.49 -5.35
CA ILE A 363 -27.30 -14.94 -5.50
C ILE A 363 -26.18 -15.69 -4.77
N PHE A 364 -24.96 -15.15 -4.78
CA PHE A 364 -23.83 -15.71 -4.04
C PHE A 364 -24.07 -15.75 -2.52
N ASN A 365 -24.70 -14.72 -1.95
CA ASN A 365 -25.02 -14.68 -0.52
C ASN A 365 -26.11 -15.72 -0.19
N THR A 366 -27.07 -15.92 -1.11
CA THR A 366 -28.06 -16.99 -0.98
C THR A 366 -27.43 -18.38 -1.10
N LEU A 367 -26.55 -18.60 -2.08
CA LEU A 367 -25.85 -19.86 -2.29
C LEU A 367 -24.94 -20.23 -1.11
N THR A 368 -24.15 -19.26 -0.63
CA THR A 368 -23.33 -19.44 0.57
C THR A 368 -24.21 -19.75 1.78
N SER A 369 -25.31 -19.02 1.99
CA SER A 369 -26.25 -19.31 3.08
C SER A 369 -26.88 -20.72 2.98
N LEU A 370 -27.08 -21.25 1.78
CA LEU A 370 -27.56 -22.61 1.54
C LEU A 370 -26.49 -23.65 1.85
N ILE A 371 -25.23 -23.41 1.45
CA ILE A 371 -24.08 -24.26 1.77
C ILE A 371 -23.87 -24.33 3.29
N TYR A 372 -23.95 -23.20 3.99
CA TYR A 372 -23.86 -23.17 5.46
C TYR A 372 -25.07 -23.80 6.17
N LYS A 373 -26.22 -23.91 5.49
CA LYS A 373 -27.42 -24.61 5.97
C LYS A 373 -27.43 -26.10 5.67
N VAL A 374 -26.48 -26.64 4.91
CA VAL A 374 -26.34 -28.09 4.76
C VAL A 374 -25.93 -28.65 6.13
N PRO A 375 -26.78 -29.45 6.79
CA PRO A 375 -26.44 -30.01 8.09
C PRO A 375 -25.19 -30.87 7.93
N LYS A 376 -24.20 -30.65 8.80
CA LYS A 376 -23.04 -31.56 8.92
C LYS A 376 -23.60 -32.96 9.07
N ILE A 377 -23.48 -33.78 8.02
CA ILE A 377 -23.80 -35.20 8.09
C ILE A 377 -22.84 -35.76 9.15
N THR A 378 -23.40 -36.00 10.32
CA THR A 378 -22.73 -36.58 11.46
C THR A 378 -22.11 -37.90 11.03
N GLN A 379 -20.79 -38.00 11.17
CA GLN A 379 -20.12 -39.28 11.24
C GLN A 379 -20.77 -40.07 12.38
N LYS A 380 -21.62 -41.04 12.04
CA LYS A 380 -21.90 -42.16 12.93
C LYS A 380 -20.75 -43.15 12.76
N THR A 381 -19.77 -43.02 13.63
CA THR A 381 -18.97 -44.15 14.10
C THR A 381 -19.87 -44.97 15.01
N GLU A 382 -20.22 -46.18 14.56
CA GLU A 382 -20.33 -47.39 15.39
C GLU A 382 -20.19 -48.61 14.47
#